data_AF-A0A956FPR0-F1
#
_entry.id   AF-A0A956FPR0-F1
#
_cell.length_a   1.000
_cell.length_b   1.000
_cell.length_c   1.000
_cell.angle_alpha   90.00
_cell.angle_beta   90.00
_cell.angle_gamma   90.00
#
_symmetry.space_group_name_H-M   'P 1'
#
loop_
_entity.id
_entity.type
_entity.pdbx_description
1 polymer ?
#
loop_
_entity_poly.entity_id
_entity_poly.type
_entity_poly.pdbx_seq_one_letter_code
_entity_poly.pdbx_strand_id
1 'polypeptide(L)'
;MPDLAQLHGPLVVTVAYFALWYCFLFGLQTRTKYRLKARYQREGRVFDRYFGGDEEMLAVDRAVANTHEQMGPFLASLWLFAIFASPTSATWLGAAYVVLRGAYPLLLGRRVSKVQSKRVAFVTFPCYAIIFTMLGGAVWAALG
;
A
#
# COMPACT_ATOMS: atom_id res chain seq x y z
N MET A 1 -14.62 -21.93 14.30
CA MET A 1 -13.36 -21.14 14.27
C MET A 1 -12.36 -21.90 13.39
N PRO A 2 -11.62 -21.23 12.50
CA PRO A 2 -10.63 -21.88 11.66
C PRO A 2 -9.52 -22.47 12.53
N ASP A 3 -9.02 -23.64 12.13
CA ASP A 3 -7.78 -24.19 12.66
C ASP A 3 -6.64 -23.21 12.35
N LEU A 4 -5.73 -22.98 13.31
CA LEU A 4 -4.58 -22.10 13.15
C LEU A 4 -3.73 -22.49 11.93
N ALA A 5 -3.69 -23.79 11.61
CA ALA A 5 -3.00 -24.28 10.42
C ALA A 5 -3.55 -23.68 9.11
N GLN A 6 -4.83 -23.27 9.07
CA GLN A 6 -5.47 -22.68 7.88
C GLN A 6 -5.16 -21.18 7.73
N LEU A 7 -4.60 -20.52 8.75
CA LEU A 7 -4.27 -19.09 8.76
C LEU A 7 -2.87 -18.77 8.20
N HIS A 8 -2.14 -19.78 7.70
CA HIS A 8 -0.82 -19.58 7.11
C HIS A 8 -0.86 -18.60 5.91
N GLY A 9 -1.91 -18.66 5.08
CA GLY A 9 -2.04 -17.80 3.91
C GLY A 9 -2.20 -16.32 4.27
N PRO A 10 -3.18 -15.91 5.11
CA PRO A 10 -3.32 -14.54 5.59
C PRO A 10 -2.08 -14.02 6.33
N LEU A 11 -1.38 -14.89 7.07
CA LEU A 11 -0.12 -14.57 7.70
C LEU A 11 0.96 -14.22 6.67
N VAL A 12 1.15 -15.05 5.64
CA VAL A 12 2.11 -14.79 4.54
C VAL A 12 1.77 -13.49 3.83
N VAL A 13 0.49 -13.24 3.54
CA VAL A 13 0.02 -11.97 2.95
C VAL A 13 0.38 -10.77 3.84
N THR A 14 0.18 -10.89 5.15
CA THR A 14 0.51 -9.82 6.12
C THR A 14 2.01 -9.52 6.10
N VAL A 15 2.85 -10.56 6.14
CA VAL A 15 4.32 -10.41 6.05
C VAL A 15 4.73 -9.79 4.72
N ALA A 16 4.15 -10.24 3.60
CA ALA A 16 4.41 -9.69 2.27
C ALA A 16 4.00 -8.21 2.17
N TYR A 17 2.87 -7.84 2.79
CA TYR A 17 2.42 -6.44 2.85
C TYR A 17 3.41 -5.57 3.62
N PHE A 18 3.89 -6.01 4.79
CA PHE A 18 4.89 -5.27 5.55
C PHE A 18 6.23 -5.18 4.82
N ALA A 19 6.66 -6.25 4.15
CA ALA A 19 7.84 -6.22 3.30
C ALA A 19 7.69 -5.17 2.18
N LEU A 20 6.54 -5.12 1.51
CA LEU A 20 6.25 -4.09 0.51
C LEU A 20 6.26 -2.67 1.12
N TRP A 21 5.63 -2.49 2.28
CA TRP A 21 5.59 -1.21 2.97
C TRP A 21 6.99 -0.72 3.34
N TYR A 22 7.86 -1.59 3.87
CA TYR A 22 9.26 -1.26 4.14
C TYR A 22 10.07 -1.01 2.86
N CYS A 23 9.79 -1.72 1.76
CA CYS A 23 10.36 -1.42 0.45
C CYS A 23 9.99 0.01 -0.02
N PHE A 24 8.77 0.48 0.25
CA PHE A 24 8.38 1.85 -0.06
C PHE A 24 9.04 2.86 0.89
N LEU A 25 9.07 2.58 2.18
CA LEU A 25 9.64 3.49 3.18
C LEU A 25 11.16 3.67 3.00
N PHE A 26 11.90 2.56 2.92
CA PHE A 26 13.36 2.59 2.84
C PHE A 26 13.87 2.57 1.39
N GLY A 27 13.33 1.67 0.57
CA GLY A 27 13.77 1.49 -0.81
C GLY A 27 13.40 2.66 -1.72
N LEU A 28 12.22 3.25 -1.54
CA LEU A 28 11.74 4.34 -2.39
C LEU A 28 11.92 5.72 -1.74
N GLN A 29 11.27 5.99 -0.60
CA GLN A 29 11.25 7.32 0.01
C GLN A 29 12.63 7.72 0.56
N THR A 30 13.24 6.88 1.40
CA THR A 30 14.56 7.18 2.01
C THR A 30 15.64 7.32 0.95
N ARG A 31 15.72 6.38 -0.01
CA ARG A 31 16.67 6.45 -1.12
C ARG A 31 16.49 7.73 -1.96
N THR A 32 15.25 8.11 -2.25
CA THR A 32 14.93 9.31 -3.03
C THR A 32 15.38 10.57 -2.29
N LYS A 33 15.08 10.68 -0.99
CA LYS A 33 15.52 11.78 -0.13
C LYS A 33 17.04 11.99 -0.20
N TYR A 34 17.84 10.94 -0.03
CA TYR A 34 19.30 11.07 -0.06
C TYR A 34 19.84 11.40 -1.46
N ARG A 35 19.26 10.80 -2.51
CA ARG A 35 19.62 11.14 -3.89
C ARG A 35 19.31 12.61 -4.22
N LEU A 36 18.16 13.12 -3.80
CA LEU A 36 17.76 14.52 -4.00
C LEU A 36 18.67 15.46 -3.22
N LYS A 37 18.97 15.14 -1.96
CA LYS A 37 19.92 15.92 -1.15
C LYS A 37 21.29 16.03 -1.85
N ALA A 38 21.83 14.93 -2.35
CA ALA A 38 23.11 14.93 -3.08
C ALA A 38 23.04 15.69 -4.41
N ARG A 39 21.89 15.66 -5.12
CA ARG A 39 21.67 16.45 -6.34
C ARG A 39 21.69 17.95 -6.03
N TYR A 40 20.90 18.39 -5.06
CA TYR A 40 20.80 19.81 -4.68
C TYR A 40 22.14 20.36 -4.17
N GLN A 41 22.88 19.59 -3.37
CA GLN A 41 24.22 19.99 -2.91
C GLN A 41 25.19 20.23 -4.06
N ARG A 42 25.17 19.38 -5.11
CA ARG A 42 25.99 19.59 -6.32
C ARG A 42 25.57 20.82 -7.13
N GLU A 43 24.29 21.21 -7.05
CA GLU A 43 23.75 22.41 -7.68
C GLU A 43 23.95 23.68 -6.84
N GLY A 44 24.59 23.60 -5.66
CA GLY A 44 24.73 24.73 -4.74
C GLY A 44 23.40 25.16 -4.09
N ARG A 45 22.39 24.29 -4.11
CA ARG A 45 21.04 24.54 -3.57
C ARG A 45 20.82 23.75 -2.29
N VAL A 46 19.91 24.25 -1.44
CA VAL A 46 19.48 23.54 -0.23
C VAL A 46 18.26 22.69 -0.57
N PHE A 47 18.34 21.39 -0.30
CA PHE A 47 17.17 20.52 -0.38
C PHE A 47 16.31 20.70 0.88
N ASP A 48 15.13 21.30 0.70
CA ASP A 48 14.11 21.37 1.73
C ASP A 48 13.08 20.25 1.52
N ARG A 49 13.02 19.33 2.48
CA ARG A 49 12.09 18.20 2.45
C ARG A 49 10.64 18.63 2.65
N TYR A 50 10.39 19.61 3.50
CA TYR A 50 9.06 19.91 4.01
C TYR A 50 8.40 21.05 3.24
N PHE A 51 9.18 22.06 2.82
CA PHE A 51 8.67 23.23 2.12
C PHE A 51 9.19 23.34 0.67
N GLY A 52 10.16 22.52 0.27
CA GLY A 52 10.87 22.64 -1.02
C GLY A 52 10.09 22.18 -2.26
N GLY A 53 8.90 21.61 -2.10
CA GLY A 53 7.98 21.30 -3.20
C GLY A 53 8.54 20.41 -4.32
N ASP A 54 9.64 19.69 -4.10
CA ASP A 54 10.27 18.85 -5.13
C ASP A 54 9.28 17.75 -5.56
N GLU A 55 8.89 17.76 -6.83
CA GLU A 55 7.85 16.88 -7.38
C GLU A 55 8.18 15.39 -7.25
N GLU A 56 9.46 15.04 -7.20
CA GLU A 56 9.92 13.66 -7.06
C GLU A 56 9.84 13.22 -5.59
N MET A 57 10.16 14.11 -4.65
CA MET A 57 9.91 13.87 -3.22
C MET A 57 8.41 13.75 -2.92
N LEU A 58 7.60 14.65 -3.48
CA LEU A 58 6.13 14.62 -3.32
C LEU A 58 5.52 13.33 -3.88
N ALA A 59 6.02 12.83 -5.01
CA ALA A 59 5.56 11.58 -5.59
C ALA A 59 5.78 10.39 -4.64
N VAL A 60 6.99 10.27 -4.09
CA VAL A 60 7.32 9.14 -3.19
C VAL A 60 6.62 9.27 -1.84
N ASP A 61 6.46 10.49 -1.31
CA ASP A 61 5.72 10.73 -0.07
C ASP A 61 4.25 10.34 -0.23
N ARG A 62 3.61 10.69 -1.35
CA ARG A 62 2.23 10.24 -1.65
C ARG A 62 2.11 8.73 -1.75
N ALA A 63 3.08 8.05 -2.36
CA ALA A 63 3.08 6.60 -2.47
C ALA A 63 3.16 5.92 -1.09
N VAL A 64 4.04 6.39 -0.21
CA VAL A 64 4.17 5.87 1.16
C VAL A 64 2.93 6.20 1.99
N ALA A 65 2.49 7.46 2.00
CA ALA A 65 1.34 7.91 2.78
C ALA A 65 0.07 7.15 2.39
N ASN A 66 -0.22 7.07 1.08
CA ASN A 66 -1.41 6.36 0.62
C ASN A 66 -1.37 4.86 0.95
N THR A 67 -0.19 4.23 0.88
CA THR A 67 -0.05 2.82 1.29
C THR A 67 -0.31 2.68 2.79
N HIS A 68 0.22 3.60 3.61
CA HIS A 68 0.07 3.57 5.06
C HIS A 68 -1.38 3.84 5.51
N GLU A 69 -2.07 4.81 4.91
CA GLU A 69 -3.49 5.09 5.17
C GLU A 69 -4.38 3.86 4.92
N GLN A 70 -4.00 3.05 3.93
CA GLN A 70 -4.79 1.93 3.46
C GLN A 70 -4.49 0.62 4.20
N MET A 71 -3.42 0.62 5.00
CA MET A 71 -3.00 -0.49 5.85
C MET A 71 -4.08 -0.91 6.83
N GLY A 72 -4.66 0.05 7.56
CA GLY A 72 -5.67 -0.23 8.60
C GLY A 72 -6.88 -0.98 8.05
N PRO A 73 -7.60 -0.41 7.07
CA PRO A 73 -8.74 -1.07 6.43
C PRO A 73 -8.36 -2.42 5.79
N PHE A 74 -7.19 -2.52 5.15
CA PHE A 74 -6.74 -3.76 4.53
C PHE A 74 -6.47 -4.88 5.54
N LEU A 75 -5.61 -4.65 6.53
CA LEU A 75 -5.25 -5.68 7.50
C LEU A 75 -6.45 -6.09 8.36
N ALA A 76 -7.28 -5.13 8.77
CA ALA A 76 -8.50 -5.43 9.51
C ALA A 76 -9.46 -6.31 8.69
N SER A 77 -9.74 -5.92 7.43
CA SER A 77 -10.64 -6.70 6.58
C SER A 77 -10.10 -8.08 6.22
N LEU A 78 -8.79 -8.20 5.95
CA LEU A 78 -8.12 -9.48 5.71
C LEU A 78 -8.34 -10.47 6.86
N TRP A 79 -8.06 -10.03 8.09
CA TRP A 79 -8.14 -10.90 9.26
C TRP A 79 -9.58 -11.19 9.68
N LEU A 80 -10.47 -10.19 9.64
CA LEU A 80 -11.89 -10.43 9.89
C LEU A 80 -12.46 -11.45 8.90
N PHE A 81 -12.18 -11.29 7.60
CA PHE A 81 -12.68 -12.21 6.59
C PHE A 81 -12.04 -13.60 6.69
N ALA A 82 -10.76 -13.70 7.03
CA ALA A 82 -10.10 -14.98 7.28
C ALA A 82 -10.71 -15.74 8.47
N ILE A 83 -11.02 -15.03 9.56
CA ILE A 83 -11.54 -15.64 10.80
C ILE A 83 -13.01 -16.05 10.66
N PHE A 84 -13.83 -15.16 10.09
CA PHE A 84 -15.28 -15.34 10.07
C PHE A 84 -15.80 -16.02 8.79
N ALA A 85 -15.11 -15.90 7.66
CA ALA A 85 -15.61 -16.40 6.38
C ALA A 85 -14.70 -17.47 5.74
N SER A 86 -13.49 -17.11 5.28
CA SER A 86 -12.62 -18.05 4.56
C SER A 86 -11.15 -17.61 4.55
N PRO A 87 -10.25 -18.34 5.22
CA PRO A 87 -8.81 -18.10 5.15
C PRO A 87 -8.24 -18.19 3.72
N THR A 88 -8.74 -19.12 2.91
CA THR A 88 -8.27 -19.34 1.53
C THR A 88 -8.62 -18.15 0.64
N SER A 89 -9.87 -17.68 0.67
CA SER A 89 -10.30 -16.52 -0.11
C SER A 89 -9.63 -15.23 0.37
N ALA A 90 -9.45 -15.08 1.69
CA ALA A 90 -8.67 -13.97 2.27
C ALA A 90 -7.24 -13.94 1.71
N THR A 91 -6.61 -15.10 1.56
CA THR A 91 -5.25 -15.22 1.01
C THR A 91 -5.18 -14.72 -0.43
N TRP A 92 -6.09 -15.18 -1.30
CA TRP A 92 -6.08 -14.78 -2.71
C TRP A 92 -6.41 -13.30 -2.91
N LEU A 93 -7.43 -12.80 -2.22
CA LEU A 93 -7.81 -11.38 -2.26
C LEU A 93 -6.68 -10.51 -1.68
N GLY A 94 -6.08 -10.94 -0.58
CA GLY A 94 -4.95 -10.27 0.05
C GLY A 94 -3.70 -10.23 -0.82
N ALA A 95 -3.36 -11.34 -1.49
CA ALA A 95 -2.25 -11.39 -2.43
C ALA A 95 -2.48 -10.45 -3.63
N ALA A 96 -3.69 -10.46 -4.20
CA ALA A 96 -4.06 -9.54 -5.27
C ALA A 96 -3.93 -8.07 -4.82
N TYR A 97 -4.36 -7.75 -3.60
CA TYR A 97 -4.21 -6.42 -3.00
C TYR A 97 -2.74 -5.99 -2.91
N VAL A 98 -1.87 -6.86 -2.40
CA VAL A 98 -0.42 -6.58 -2.28
C VAL A 98 0.20 -6.31 -3.66
N VAL A 99 -0.14 -7.09 -4.68
CA VAL A 99 0.34 -6.88 -6.06
C VAL A 99 -0.13 -5.53 -6.61
N LEU A 100 -1.41 -5.20 -6.47
CA LEU A 100 -1.97 -3.92 -6.91
C LEU A 100 -1.31 -2.74 -6.20
N ARG A 101 -1.02 -2.87 -4.90
CA ARG A 101 -0.27 -1.88 -4.13
C ARG A 101 1.16 -1.74 -4.62
N GLY A 102 1.81 -2.84 -4.97
CA GLY A 102 3.14 -2.85 -5.57
C GLY A 102 3.21 -2.02 -6.86
N ALA A 103 2.16 -2.03 -7.67
CA ALA A 103 2.06 -1.26 -8.91
C ALA A 103 1.76 0.24 -8.70
N TYR A 104 1.32 0.65 -7.51
CA TYR A 104 0.88 2.03 -7.25
C TYR A 104 1.96 3.09 -7.56
N PRO A 105 3.22 2.99 -7.07
CA PRO A 105 4.23 4.01 -7.36
C PRO A 105 4.56 4.12 -8.86
N LEU A 106 4.44 3.00 -9.60
CA LEU A 106 4.67 2.96 -11.04
C LEU A 106 3.60 3.75 -11.80
N LEU A 107 2.34 3.61 -11.42
CA LEU A 107 1.21 4.32 -12.03
C LEU A 107 1.09 5.78 -11.60
N LEU A 108 1.56 6.08 -10.39
CA LEU A 108 1.68 7.46 -9.90
C LEU A 108 2.72 8.23 -10.71
N GLY A 109 3.84 7.59 -11.07
CA GLY A 109 4.93 8.17 -11.83
C GLY A 109 6.02 8.80 -10.95
N ARG A 110 7.11 9.25 -11.59
CA ARG A 110 8.31 9.76 -10.90
C ARG A 110 8.21 11.21 -10.44
N ARG A 111 7.28 11.97 -10.99
CA ARG A 111 7.05 13.38 -10.67
C ARG A 111 5.56 13.59 -10.60
N VAL A 112 5.11 14.20 -9.51
CA VAL A 112 3.70 14.45 -9.30
C VAL A 112 3.55 15.92 -8.94
N SER A 113 2.77 16.62 -9.76
CA SER A 113 2.34 17.99 -9.48
C SER A 113 1.13 18.00 -8.53
N LYS A 114 0.39 19.11 -8.45
CA LYS A 114 -0.75 19.24 -7.53
C LYS A 114 -1.82 18.17 -7.76
N VAL A 115 -2.01 17.68 -8.99
CA VAL A 115 -3.07 16.72 -9.35
C VAL A 115 -2.52 15.29 -9.49
N GLN A 116 -3.22 14.32 -8.90
CA GLN A 116 -2.84 12.91 -8.97
C GLN A 116 -3.12 12.33 -10.37
N SER A 117 -2.24 11.42 -10.82
CA SER A 117 -2.41 10.70 -12.08
C SER A 117 -3.71 9.88 -12.08
N LYS A 118 -4.55 10.07 -13.10
CA LYS A 118 -5.77 9.26 -13.31
C LYS A 118 -5.46 7.76 -13.42
N ARG A 119 -4.23 7.39 -13.79
CA ARG A 119 -3.80 5.99 -13.91
C ARG A 119 -3.82 5.27 -12.57
N VAL A 120 -3.68 5.99 -11.47
CA VAL A 120 -3.72 5.42 -10.12
C VAL A 120 -5.10 4.83 -9.79
N ALA A 121 -6.16 5.30 -10.46
CA ALA A 121 -7.51 4.74 -10.32
C ALA A 121 -7.57 3.24 -10.65
N PHE A 122 -6.74 2.76 -11.59
CA PHE A 122 -6.69 1.35 -11.99
C PHE A 122 -6.22 0.40 -10.88
N VAL A 123 -5.51 0.90 -9.87
CA VAL A 123 -5.13 0.11 -8.69
C VAL A 123 -5.99 0.44 -7.49
N THR A 124 -6.38 1.70 -7.34
CA THR A 124 -7.14 2.17 -6.19
C THR A 124 -8.55 1.56 -6.14
N PHE A 125 -9.30 1.57 -7.25
CA PHE A 125 -10.65 1.01 -7.24
C PHE A 125 -10.69 -0.49 -6.99
N PRO A 126 -9.83 -1.32 -7.63
CA PRO A 126 -9.76 -2.74 -7.28
C PRO A 126 -9.33 -2.98 -5.83
N CYS A 127 -8.41 -2.19 -5.28
CA CYS A 127 -8.04 -2.30 -3.86
C CYS A 127 -9.24 -2.04 -2.94
N TYR A 128 -10.05 -1.02 -3.23
CA TYR A 128 -11.28 -0.77 -2.46
C TYR A 128 -12.29 -1.89 -2.62
N ALA A 129 -12.50 -2.40 -3.84
CA ALA A 129 -13.40 -3.53 -4.07
C ALA A 129 -12.99 -4.73 -3.22
N ILE A 130 -11.70 -5.08 -3.19
CA ILE A 130 -11.18 -6.16 -2.34
C ILE A 130 -11.49 -5.93 -0.86
N ILE A 131 -11.21 -4.74 -0.33
CA ILE A 131 -11.49 -4.41 1.07
C ILE A 131 -12.98 -4.55 1.38
N PHE A 132 -13.84 -3.97 0.55
CA PHE A 132 -15.29 -4.02 0.77
C PHE A 132 -15.86 -5.43 0.62
N THR A 133 -15.34 -6.24 -0.31
CA THR A 133 -15.70 -7.66 -0.42
C THR A 133 -15.35 -8.41 0.85
N MET A 134 -14.15 -8.20 1.40
CA MET A 134 -13.74 -8.87 2.64
C MET A 134 -14.55 -8.39 3.85
N LEU A 135 -14.81 -7.08 3.99
CA LEU A 135 -15.63 -6.55 5.08
C LEU A 135 -17.08 -7.05 5.00
N GLY A 136 -17.72 -6.93 3.83
CA GLY A 136 -19.10 -7.37 3.64
C GLY A 136 -19.25 -8.87 3.82
N GLY A 137 -18.31 -9.65 3.31
CA GLY A 137 -18.29 -11.09 3.49
C GLY A 137 -18.07 -11.52 4.95
N ALA A 138 -17.26 -10.78 5.71
CA ALA A 138 -17.06 -11.03 7.13
C ALA A 138 -18.34 -10.75 7.93
N VAL A 139 -19.02 -9.64 7.64
CA VAL A 139 -20.31 -9.30 8.27
C VAL A 139 -21.37 -10.34 7.94
N TRP A 140 -21.48 -10.75 6.67
CA TRP A 140 -22.43 -11.77 6.25
C TRP A 140 -22.20 -13.10 6.98
N ALA A 141 -20.95 -13.57 7.03
CA ALA A 141 -20.62 -14.83 7.70
C ALA A 141 -20.74 -14.78 9.23
N ALA A 142 -20.70 -13.59 9.83
CA ALA A 142 -20.88 -13.42 11.28
C ALA A 142 -22.35 -13.32 11.70
N LEU A 143 -23.25 -12.89 10.81
CA LEU A 143 -24.66 -12.65 11.10
C LEU A 143 -25.62 -13.68 10.49
N GLY A 144 -25.20 -14.41 9.45
CA GLY A 144 -25.96 -15.48 8.81
C GLY A 144 -25.63 -16.85 9.36
#